data_AF-A0A966F642-F1
#
_entry.id   AF-A0A966F642-F1
#
_cell.length_a   1.000
_cell.length_b   1.000
_cell.length_c   1.000
_cell.angle_alpha   90.00
_cell.angle_beta   90.00
_cell.angle_gamma   90.00
#
_symmetry.space_group_name_H-M   'P 1'
#
loop_
_entity.id
_entity.type
_entity.pdbx_description
1 polymer ?
#
loop_
_entity_poly.entity_id
_entity_poly.type
_entity_poly.pdbx_seq_one_letter_code
_entity_poly.pdbx_strand_id
1 'polypeptide(L)' 'MKSEDTASFLFSLAKRGRKYYLGIATITQDVDDFLRSPYGVPMITNSSLQFLMKQSPTAIDNIQHTFNL' A
#
# COMPACT_ATOMS: atom_id res chain seq x y z
N MET A 1 8.53 0.70 -4.75
CA MET A 1 9.52 0.63 -3.64
C MET A 1 10.92 0.41 -4.20
N LYS A 2 11.76 1.46 -4.29
CA LYS A 2 13.03 1.40 -5.04
C LYS A 2 14.22 0.79 -4.29
N SER A 3 14.20 0.82 -2.96
CA SER A 3 15.22 0.22 -2.10
C SER A 3 14.58 -0.84 -1.22
N GLU A 4 15.12 -2.06 -1.23
CA GLU A 4 14.62 -3.17 -0.42
C GLU A 4 14.72 -2.87 1.08
N ASP A 5 15.79 -2.22 1.54
CA ASP A 5 15.98 -1.92 2.96
C ASP A 5 14.92 -0.96 3.48
N THR A 6 14.64 0.10 2.71
CA THR A 6 13.58 1.05 3.06
C THR A 6 12.20 0.38 3.01
N ALA A 7 12.00 -0.52 2.05
CA ALA A 7 10.75 -1.25 1.92
C ALA A 7 10.46 -2.16 3.12
N SER A 8 11.47 -2.94 3.51
CA SER A 8 11.43 -3.81 4.68
C SER A 8 11.23 -3.03 5.97
N PHE A 9 11.86 -1.85 6.09
CA PHE A 9 11.68 -0.95 7.23
C PHE A 9 10.24 -0.43 7.34
N LEU A 10 9.68 0.12 6.26
CA LEU A 10 8.30 0.62 6.23
C LEU A 10 7.28 -0.50 6.49
N PHE A 11 7.49 -1.69 5.93
CA PHE A 11 6.68 -2.86 6.19
C PHE A 11 6.71 -3.25 7.69
N SER A 12 7.89 -3.25 8.29
CA SER A 12 8.07 -3.56 9.71
C SER A 12 7.39 -2.54 10.61
N LEU A 13 7.36 -1.26 10.22
CA LEU A 13 6.59 -0.22 10.90
C LEU A 13 5.09 -0.46 10.76
N ALA A 14 4.60 -0.72 9.54
CA ALA A 14 3.18 -0.97 9.28
C ALA A 14 2.64 -2.16 10.07
N LYS A 15 3.40 -3.25 10.21
CA LYS A 15 2.97 -4.41 11.02
C LYS A 15 3.04 -4.17 12.53
N ARG A 16 4.06 -3.48 13.04
CA ARG A 16 4.33 -3.37 14.48
C ARG A 16 3.77 -2.11 15.13
N GLY A 17 3.63 -1.03 14.37
CA GLY A 17 3.21 0.30 14.86
C GLY A 17 1.91 0.29 15.65
N ARG A 18 0.98 -0.63 15.33
CA ARG A 18 -0.28 -0.81 16.04
C ARG A 18 -0.13 -1.07 17.54
N LYS A 19 0.94 -1.76 17.99
CA LYS A 19 1.21 -1.99 19.41
C LYS A 19 1.54 -0.71 20.18
N TYR A 20 1.94 0.34 19.48
CA TYR A 20 2.38 1.62 20.02
C TYR A 20 1.41 2.76 19.71
N TYR A 21 0.17 2.43 19.30
CA TYR A 21 -0.82 3.42 18.87
C TYR A 21 -0.32 4.33 17.72
N LEU A 22 0.64 3.85 16.91
CA LEU A 22 1.12 4.57 15.74
C LEU A 22 0.16 4.35 14.57
N GLY A 23 -0.35 5.46 14.03
CA GLY A 23 -1.05 5.49 12.75
C GLY A 23 -0.07 5.69 11.59
N ILE A 24 -0.29 4.97 10.49
CA ILE A 24 0.47 5.15 9.25
C ILE A 24 -0.53 5.42 8.13
N ALA A 25 -0.28 6.48 7.37
CA ALA A 25 -1.03 6.82 6.17
C ALA A 25 -0.07 6.73 4.97
N THR A 26 -0.38 5.85 4.02
CA THR A 26 0.35 5.74 2.77
C THR A 26 -0.43 6.46 1.68
N ILE A 27 0.20 7.43 1.03
CA ILE A 27 -0.39 8.23 -0.04
C ILE A 27 0.49 8.02 -1.28
N THR A 28 -0.09 7.49 -2.35
CA THR A 28 0.60 7.25 -3.62
C THR A 28 -0.31 7.57 -4.80
N GLN A 29 0.29 8.01 -5.90
CA GLN A 29 -0.37 8.15 -7.20
C GLN A 29 -0.21 6.89 -8.08
N ASP A 30 0.80 6.08 -7.76
CA ASP A 30 1.09 4.83 -8.46
C ASP A 30 0.92 3.68 -7.47
N VAL A 31 -0.19 2.96 -7.61
CA VAL A 31 -0.51 1.81 -6.77
C VAL A 31 0.22 0.56 -7.26
N ASP A 32 0.52 0.46 -8.57
CA ASP A 32 1.19 -0.70 -9.15
C ASP A 32 2.58 -0.91 -8.53
N ASP A 33 3.25 0.17 -8.16
CA ASP A 33 4.55 0.17 -7.46
C ASP A 33 4.51 -0.57 -6.10
N PHE A 34 3.35 -0.62 -5.46
CA PHE A 34 3.12 -1.37 -4.23
C PHE A 34 2.67 -2.81 -4.52
N LEU A 35 1.87 -3.01 -5.56
CA LEU A 35 1.37 -4.33 -5.95
C LEU A 35 2.48 -5.24 -6.48
N ARG A 36 3.47 -4.67 -7.17
CA ARG A 36 4.65 -5.39 -7.64
C ARG A 36 5.67 -5.70 -6.55
N SER A 37 5.51 -5.13 -5.35
CA SER A 37 6.44 -5.33 -4.25
C SER A 37 5.88 -6.32 -3.22
N PRO A 38 6.66 -7.35 -2.80
CA PRO A 38 6.23 -8.26 -1.74
C PRO A 38 5.99 -7.55 -0.39
N TYR A 39 6.60 -6.38 -0.18
CA TYR A 39 6.41 -5.56 1.01
C TYR A 39 5.23 -4.60 0.90
N GLY A 40 4.85 -4.19 -0.32
CA GLY A 40 3.80 -3.21 -0.57
C GLY A 40 2.39 -3.79 -0.45
N VAL A 41 2.17 -5.02 -0.96
CA VAL A 41 0.87 -5.70 -0.89
C VAL A 41 0.35 -5.81 0.56
N PRO A 42 1.16 -6.23 1.55
CA PRO A 42 0.72 -6.22 2.95
C PRO A 42 0.41 -4.83 3.51
N MET A 43 1.07 -3.77 3.06
CA MET A 43 0.79 -2.42 3.55
C MET A 43 -0.61 -1.96 3.14
N ILE A 44 -1.02 -2.27 1.91
CA ILE A 44 -2.36 -1.94 1.40
C ILE A 44 -3.43 -2.81 2.06
N THR A 45 -3.24 -4.13 2.04
CA THR A 45 -4.24 -5.10 2.53
C THR A 45 -4.48 -5.04 4.04
N ASN A 46 -3.49 -4.63 4.83
CA ASN A 46 -3.65 -4.46 6.29
C ASN A 46 -4.09 -3.05 6.72
N SER A 47 -4.25 -2.13 5.78
CA SER A 47 -4.75 -0.79 6.09
C SER A 47 -6.23 -0.86 6.48
N SER A 48 -6.58 -0.28 7.62
CA SER A 48 -7.96 -0.28 8.14
C SER A 48 -8.90 0.62 7.35
N LEU A 49 -8.35 1.62 6.65
CA LEU A 49 -9.07 2.55 5.81
C LEU A 49 -8.34 2.66 4.47
N GLN A 50 -9.11 2.67 3.39
CA GLN A 50 -8.61 2.78 2.03
C GLN A 50 -9.43 3.86 1.32
N PHE A 51 -8.76 4.85 0.76
CA PHE A 51 -9.39 5.92 -0.01
C PHE A 51 -8.90 5.84 -1.45
N LEU A 52 -9.80 5.45 -2.35
CA LEU A 52 -9.52 5.41 -3.79
C LEU A 52 -10.10 6.67 -4.42
N MET A 53 -9.21 7.54 -4.89
CA MET A 53 -9.59 8.75 -5.64
C MET A 53 -9.73 8.42 -7.13
N LYS A 54 -9.97 9.44 -7.97
CA LYS A 54 -10.02 9.27 -9.43
C LYS A 54 -8.70 8.66 -9.93
N GLN A 55 -8.79 7.47 -10.52
CA GLN A 55 -7.66 6.75 -11.10
C GLN A 55 -7.50 7.09 -12.58
N SER A 56 -6.28 6.91 -13.12
CA SER A 56 -6.07 6.99 -14.56
C SER A 56 -6.75 5.79 -15.24
N PRO A 57 -7.21 5.93 -16.50
CA PRO A 57 -7.79 4.81 -17.25
C PRO A 57 -6.85 3.63 -17.43
N THR A 58 -5.54 3.86 -17.37
CA THR A 58 -4.51 2.81 -17.52
C THR A 58 -4.30 1.99 -16.25
N ALA A 59 -4.66 2.52 -15.08
CA ALA A 59 -4.47 1.86 -13.78
C ALA A 59 -5.78 1.31 -13.19
N ILE A 60 -6.94 1.77 -13.68
CA ILE A 60 -8.24 1.49 -13.06
C ILE A 60 -8.59 -0.01 -13.05
N ASP A 61 -8.33 -0.73 -14.14
CA ASP A 61 -8.65 -2.16 -14.24
C ASP A 61 -7.86 -3.00 -13.22
N ASN A 62 -6.56 -2.71 -13.07
CA ASN A 62 -5.70 -3.36 -12.08
C ASN A 62 -6.16 -3.08 -10.64
N ILE A 63 -6.53 -1.83 -10.37
CA ILE A 63 -7.03 -1.41 -9.06
C ILE A 63 -8.37 -2.11 -8.77
N GLN A 64 -9.30 -2.17 -9.72
CA GLN A 64 -10.56 -2.87 -9.54
C GLN A 64 -10.35 -4.35 -9.19
N HIS A 65 -9.48 -5.04 -9.91
CA HIS A 65 -9.17 -6.44 -9.62
C HIS A 65 -8.54 -6.62 -8.24
N THR A 66 -7.58 -5.75 -7.89
CA THR A 66 -6.82 -5.82 -6.63
C THR A 66 -7.70 -5.58 -5.41
N PHE A 67 -8.58 -4.60 -5.48
CA PHE A 67 -9.47 -4.22 -4.38
C PHE A 67 -10.84 -4.91 -4.45
N ASN A 68 -11.04 -5.81 -5.42
CA ASN A 68 -12.27 -6.58 -5.65
C ASN A 68 -13.52 -5.67 -5.74
N LEU A 69 -13.45 -4.66 -6.60
CA LEU A 69 -14.47 -3.63 -6.84
C LEU A 69 -15.30 -3.90 -8.10
#